data_AF-A0A935W9R3-F1
#
_entry.id   AF-A0A935W9R3-F1
#
_cell.length_a   1.000
_cell.length_b   1.000
_cell.length_c   1.000
_cell.angle_alpha   90.00
_cell.angle_beta   90.00
_cell.angle_gamma   90.00
#
_symmetry.space_group_name_H-M   'P 1'
#
loop_
_entity.id
_entity.type
_entity.pdbx_description
1 polymer ?
#
loop_
_entity_poly.entity_id
_entity_poly.type
_entity_poly.pdbx_seq_one_letter_code
_entity_poly.pdbx_strand_id
1 'polypeptide(L)'
;MNEIIYHFFDDDDFLRISGKISEVELITSGEIRVSIKEERKLSERNSTLRALCEKEFYKLNMHQTKDKTGILLFFLLGEENFTFLPIKALMKK
;
A
#
# COMPACT_ATOMS: atom_id res chain seq x y z
N MET A 1 -0.71 -9.74 -22.13
CA MET A 1 -0.46 -9.87 -20.68
C MET A 1 -1.43 -8.88 -20.07
N ASN A 2 -2.62 -9.33 -19.65
CA ASN A 2 -3.59 -8.43 -19.04
C ASN A 2 -3.38 -8.60 -17.53
N GLU A 3 -2.53 -7.74 -16.97
CA GLU A 3 -2.45 -7.62 -15.52
C GLU A 3 -3.83 -7.12 -15.04
N ILE A 4 -4.44 -7.84 -14.10
CA ILE A 4 -5.74 -7.51 -13.49
C ILE A 4 -5.79 -6.04 -13.08
N ILE A 5 -4.66 -5.47 -12.67
CA ILE A 5 -4.54 -4.06 -12.31
C ILE A 5 -5.00 -3.11 -13.43
N TYR A 6 -4.73 -3.41 -14.71
CA TYR A 6 -5.14 -2.57 -15.84
C TYR A 6 -6.63 -2.71 -16.21
N HIS A 7 -7.35 -3.63 -15.57
CA HIS A 7 -8.82 -3.62 -15.60
C HIS A 7 -9.41 -2.60 -14.62
N PHE A 8 -8.64 -2.15 -13.62
CA PHE A 8 -9.10 -1.22 -12.58
C PHE A 8 -8.50 0.18 -12.71
N PHE A 9 -7.25 0.28 -13.17
CA PHE A 9 -6.49 1.54 -13.25
C PHE A 9 -5.77 1.62 -14.59
N ASP A 10 -5.74 2.81 -15.18
CA ASP A 10 -4.88 3.11 -16.32
C ASP A 10 -3.66 3.97 -15.91
N ASP A 11 -2.82 4.29 -16.89
CA ASP A 11 -1.61 5.11 -16.67
C ASP A 11 -1.95 6.51 -16.13
N ASP A 12 -3.07 7.09 -16.54
CA ASP A 12 -3.53 8.40 -16.08
C ASP A 12 -3.96 8.32 -14.61
N ASP A 13 -4.61 7.24 -14.21
CA ASP A 13 -4.98 7.00 -12.81
C ASP A 13 -3.75 6.83 -11.92
N PHE A 14 -2.73 6.09 -12.36
CA PHE A 14 -1.47 6.00 -11.62
C PHE A 14 -0.79 7.36 -11.49
N LEU A 15 -0.78 8.16 -12.56
CA LEU A 15 -0.24 9.51 -12.55
C LEU A 15 -1.01 10.44 -11.59
N ARG A 16 -2.34 10.34 -11.56
CA ARG A 16 -3.18 11.09 -10.62
C ARG A 16 -2.92 10.68 -9.17
N ILE A 17 -2.82 9.37 -8.90
CA ILE A 17 -2.53 8.85 -7.57
C ILE A 17 -1.16 9.34 -7.09
N SER A 18 -0.12 9.22 -7.92
CA SER A 18 1.23 9.67 -7.55
C SER A 18 1.28 11.18 -7.34
N GLY A 19 0.64 11.95 -8.24
CA GLY A 19 0.54 13.40 -8.10
C GLY A 19 -0.14 13.81 -6.79
N LYS A 20 -1.24 13.13 -6.43
CA LYS A 20 -1.98 13.44 -5.21
C LYS A 20 -1.21 13.11 -3.95
N ILE A 21 -0.45 12.01 -3.95
CA ILE A 21 0.45 11.66 -2.87
C ILE A 21 1.50 12.76 -2.68
N SER A 22 2.16 13.18 -3.76
CA SER A 22 3.17 14.23 -3.70
C SER A 22 2.60 15.55 -3.17
N GLU A 23 1.40 15.96 -3.60
CA GLU A 23 0.73 17.14 -3.07
C GLU A 23 0.50 17.07 -1.55
N VAL A 24 0.08 15.91 -1.04
CA VAL A 24 -0.18 15.71 0.38
C VAL A 24 1.12 15.69 1.18
N GLU A 25 2.15 15.00 0.70
CA GLU A 25 3.49 14.92 1.33
C GLU A 25 4.18 16.29 1.41
N LEU A 26 3.84 17.26 0.55
CA LEU A 26 4.35 18.63 0.66
C LEU A 26 3.83 19.37 1.91
N ILE A 27 2.65 18.99 2.41
CA ILE A 27 1.97 19.68 3.51
C ILE A 27 1.92 18.84 4.80
N THR A 28 2.53 17.66 4.81
CA THR A 28 2.60 16.76 5.97
C THR A 28 3.97 16.11 6.07
N SER A 29 4.46 15.85 7.28
CA SER A 29 5.65 15.03 7.49
C SER A 29 5.40 13.52 7.30
N GLY A 30 4.19 13.14 6.88
CA GLY A 30 3.82 11.76 6.57
C GLY A 30 4.34 11.34 5.21
N GLU A 31 4.98 10.17 5.14
CA GLU A 31 5.34 9.52 3.88
C GLU A 31 4.24 8.52 3.51
N ILE A 32 3.69 8.61 2.31
CA ILE A 32 2.57 7.80 1.84
C ILE A 32 3.05 6.93 0.68
N ARG A 33 2.75 5.63 0.76
CA ARG A 33 2.95 4.71 -0.37
C ARG A 33 1.69 3.93 -0.68
N VAL A 34 1.52 3.62 -1.96
CA VAL A 34 0.49 2.72 -2.47
C VAL A 34 1.16 1.45 -2.98
N SER A 35 0.67 0.29 -2.54
CA SER A 35 1.12 -1.02 -3.01
C SER A 35 -0.10 -1.79 -3.49
N ILE A 36 -0.13 -2.11 -4.79
CA ILE A 36 -1.18 -2.91 -5.40
C ILE A 36 -0.59 -4.27 -5.78
N LYS A 37 -1.24 -5.35 -5.33
CA LYS A 37 -0.90 -6.73 -5.68
C LYS A 37 -2.10 -7.39 -6.32
N GLU A 38 -1.86 -8.22 -7.33
CA GLU A 38 -2.93 -8.98 -7.96
C GLU A 38 -3.29 -10.20 -7.13
N GLU A 39 -2.30 -10.98 -6.71
CA GLU A 39 -2.54 -12.23 -5.99
C GLU A 39 -1.55 -12.43 -4.84
N ARG A 40 -1.91 -13.36 -3.94
CA ARG A 40 -0.98 -13.82 -2.91
C ARG A 40 0.07 -14.71 -3.52
N LYS A 41 1.30 -14.58 -3.06
CA LYS A 41 2.32 -15.59 -3.35
C LYS A 41 1.94 -16.92 -2.71
N LEU A 42 2.45 -18.03 -3.25
CA LEU A 42 2.28 -19.37 -2.66
C LEU A 42 2.69 -19.41 -1.18
N SER A 43 3.77 -18.73 -0.82
CA SER A 43 4.27 -18.61 0.55
C SER A 43 3.42 -17.72 1.47
N GLU A 44 2.43 -17.02 0.92
CA GLU A 44 1.57 -16.04 1.59
C GLU A 44 0.13 -16.55 1.75
N ARG A 45 -0.16 -17.78 1.27
CA ARG A 45 -1.50 -18.40 1.27
C ARG A 45 -2.12 -18.51 2.66
N ASN A 46 -1.32 -18.78 3.69
CA ASN A 46 -1.78 -18.91 5.07
C ASN A 46 -1.66 -17.62 5.89
N SER A 47 -1.14 -16.54 5.30
CA SER A 47 -0.98 -15.27 6.01
C SER A 47 -2.32 -14.54 6.11
N THR A 48 -2.57 -13.85 7.20
CA THR A 48 -3.69 -12.88 7.24
C THR A 48 -3.35 -11.69 6.35
N LEU A 49 -4.37 -10.97 5.86
CA LEU A 49 -4.10 -9.78 5.05
C LEU A 49 -3.32 -8.71 5.82
N ARG A 50 -3.58 -8.60 7.13
CA ARG A 50 -2.80 -7.74 8.02
C ARG A 50 -1.32 -8.11 8.01
N ALA A 51 -0.98 -9.39 8.13
CA ALA A 51 0.41 -9.84 8.11
C ALA A 51 1.08 -9.54 6.75
N LEU A 52 0.33 -9.65 5.64
CA LEU A 52 0.84 -9.26 4.32
C LEU A 52 1.11 -7.76 4.21
N CYS A 53 0.18 -6.94 4.72
CA CYS A 53 0.35 -5.50 4.74
C CYS A 53 1.53 -5.07 5.63
N GLU A 54 1.67 -5.65 6.83
CA GLU A 54 2.82 -5.41 7.72
C GLU A 54 4.13 -5.82 7.05
N LYS A 55 4.19 -7.00 6.43
CA LYS A 55 5.38 -7.45 5.69
C LYS A 55 5.75 -6.49 4.56
N GLU A 56 4.77 -5.99 3.81
CA GLU A 56 5.02 -5.01 2.73
C GLU A 56 5.48 -3.66 3.31
N PHE A 57 4.90 -3.22 4.42
CA PHE A 57 5.29 -2.01 5.14
C PHE A 57 6.77 -2.04 5.58
N TYR A 58 7.21 -3.16 6.14
CA TYR A 58 8.62 -3.36 6.51
C TYR A 58 9.53 -3.44 5.29
N LYS A 59 9.13 -4.18 4.25
CA LYS A 59 9.87 -4.30 2.99
C LYS A 59 10.08 -2.95 2.29
N LEU A 60 9.09 -2.05 2.37
CA LEU A 60 9.16 -0.70 1.83
C LEU A 60 9.88 0.30 2.74
N ASN A 61 10.43 -0.14 3.87
CA ASN A 61 11.09 0.70 4.87
C ASN A 61 10.21 1.81 5.46
N MET A 62 8.88 1.66 5.42
CA MET A 62 7.93 2.66 5.96
C MET A 62 8.00 2.81 7.48
N HIS A 63 8.68 1.89 8.17
CA HIS A 63 8.98 1.97 9.60
C HIS A 63 10.20 2.86 9.91
N GLN A 64 11.00 3.20 8.88
CA GLN A 64 12.25 3.96 9.00
C GLN A 64 12.08 5.44 8.63
N THR A 65 10.86 5.87 8.26
CA THR A 65 10.55 7.29 8.04
C THR A 65 11.00 8.09 9.25
N LYS A 66 11.63 9.24 9.03
CA LYS A 66 12.30 10.04 10.08
C LYS A 66 11.43 10.24 11.32
N ASP A 67 10.14 10.52 11.11
CA ASP A 67 9.18 10.83 12.17
C ASP A 67 8.27 9.64 12.52
N LYS A 68 8.53 8.44 11.96
CA LYS A 68 7.69 7.21 12.09
C LYS A 68 6.23 7.42 11.66
N THR A 69 6.05 8.25 10.65
CA THR A 69 4.77 8.71 10.10
C THR A 69 4.38 7.99 8.80
N GLY A 70 5.09 6.92 8.43
CA GLY A 70 4.81 6.15 7.22
C GLY A 70 3.38 5.58 7.18
N ILE A 71 2.71 5.78 6.04
CA ILE A 71 1.36 5.29 5.74
C ILE A 71 1.44 4.42 4.48
N LEU A 72 0.93 3.19 4.58
CA LEU A 72 0.81 2.28 3.44
C LEU A 72 -0.66 2.03 3.11
N LEU A 73 -1.04 2.34 1.87
CA LEU A 73 -2.29 1.90 1.27
C LEU A 73 -2.02 0.61 0.48
N PHE A 74 -2.52 -0.51 0.98
CA PHE A 74 -2.27 -1.84 0.42
C PHE A 74 -3.53 -2.42 -0.22
N PHE A 75 -3.44 -2.82 -1.48
CA PHE A 75 -4.52 -3.43 -2.26
C PHE A 75 -4.14 -4.84 -2.70
N LEU A 76 -5.06 -5.79 -2.55
CA LEU A 76 -4.95 -7.15 -3.06
C LEU A 76 -6.18 -7.44 -3.94
N LEU A 77 -6.01 -7.42 -5.26
CA LEU A 77 -7.12 -7.36 -6.23
C LEU A 77 -7.79 -8.70 -6.53
N GLY A 78 -7.04 -9.80 -6.45
CA GLY A 78 -7.49 -11.16 -6.79
C GLY A 78 -8.27 -11.86 -5.69
N GLU A 79 -8.54 -11.18 -4.58
CA GLU A 79 -9.55 -11.59 -3.60
C GLU A 79 -10.71 -10.62 -3.73
N GLU A 80 -11.95 -11.11 -3.95
CA GLU A 80 -13.18 -10.29 -4.09
C GLU A 80 -13.48 -9.39 -2.85
N ASN A 81 -12.61 -9.41 -1.83
CA ASN A 81 -12.66 -8.61 -0.64
C ASN A 81 -11.61 -7.49 -0.70
N PHE A 82 -12.00 -6.32 -1.24
CA PHE A 82 -11.24 -5.08 -1.10
C PHE A 82 -11.13 -4.72 0.39
N THR A 83 -10.05 -5.13 1.03
CA THR A 83 -9.84 -4.76 2.42
C THR A 83 -8.93 -3.55 2.46
N PHE A 84 -9.52 -2.40 2.73
CA PHE A 84 -8.78 -1.22 3.12
C PHE A 84 -8.30 -1.45 4.56
N LEU A 85 -7.04 -1.80 4.71
CA LEU A 85 -6.36 -1.68 6.00
C LEU A 85 -5.64 -0.33 5.99
N PRO A 86 -6.25 0.75 6.51
CA PRO A 86 -5.45 1.84 7.00
C PRO A 86 -4.64 1.25 8.15
N ILE A 87 -3.39 0.86 7.88
CA ILE A 87 -2.43 0.72 8.96
C ILE A 87 -2.22 2.13 9.48
N LYS A 88 -3.07 2.51 10.44
CA LYS A 88 -2.76 3.53 11.41
C LYS A 88 -1.35 3.22 11.85
N ALA A 89 -0.45 4.17 11.62
CA ALA A 89 0.93 4.16 12.05
C ALA A 89 1.06 3.29 13.30
N LEU A 90 1.95 2.29 13.26
CA LEU A 90 2.45 1.63 14.45
C LEU A 90 3.20 2.70 15.29
N MET A 91 2.43 3.62 15.87
CA MET A 91 2.85 4.49 16.95
C MET A 91 3.02 3.56 18.14
N LYS A 92 4.22 2.97 18.25
CA LYS A 92 4.70 2.59 19.58
C LYS A 92 4.72 3.88 20.39
N LYS A 93 3.74 4.01 21.28
CA LYS A 93 3.85 4.83 22.48
C LYS A 93 5.14 4.48 23.21
#